data_AF-A0A6J8EPQ1-F1
#
_entry.id   AF-A0A6J8EPQ1-F1
#
_cell.length_a   1.000
_cell.length_b   1.000
_cell.length_c   1.000
_cell.angle_alpha   90.00
_cell.angle_beta   90.00
_cell.angle_gamma   90.00
#
_symmetry.space_group_name_H-M   'P 1'
#
loop_
_entity.id
_entity.type
_entity.pdbx_description
1 polymer ?
#
loop_
_entity_poly.entity_id
_entity_poly.type
_entity_poly.pdbx_seq_one_letter_code
_entity_poly.pdbx_strand_id
1 'polypeptide(L)'
;MSQLNKHIKREKIKFEDWKIVIQYFDKNMYLFKFDLKSGYFHIDICLQQQTFLGFQWEGQFYCYTVLAFGVTTGPYIFTKCLRPLVKCWRESGIKVVLYLDDGFGMSPDENTCNEQSSFVKRSLVDAGFLINEEKSVFKPVTELEWLGIVWNSKEYKLSITQRRVGDLISSLNVILANFLT
;
A
#
# COMPACT_ATOMS: atom_id res chain seq x y z
N MET A 1 8.68 -13.66 -16.60
CA MET A 1 8.57 -13.84 -15.12
C MET A 1 7.86 -15.13 -14.69
N SER A 2 6.78 -15.58 -15.35
CA SER A 2 6.01 -16.76 -14.92
C SER A 2 6.81 -18.07 -14.81
N GLN A 3 7.79 -18.31 -15.69
CA GLN A 3 8.65 -19.51 -15.62
C GLN A 3 9.62 -19.44 -14.45
N LEU A 4 10.31 -18.31 -14.24
CA LEU A 4 11.20 -18.09 -13.10
C LEU A 4 10.49 -18.36 -11.77
N ASN A 5 9.24 -17.89 -11.63
CA ASN A 5 8.44 -18.06 -10.42
C ASN A 5 8.19 -19.51 -10.01
N LYS A 6 8.38 -20.49 -10.90
CA LYS A 6 8.30 -21.93 -10.57
C LYS A 6 9.51 -22.41 -9.77
N HIS A 7 10.64 -21.72 -9.89
CA HIS A 7 11.91 -22.07 -9.25
C HIS A 7 12.22 -21.22 -8.01
N ILE A 8 11.38 -20.21 -7.74
CA ILE A 8 11.50 -19.36 -6.55
C ILE A 8 10.65 -19.93 -5.42
N LYS A 9 11.27 -20.16 -4.26
CA LYS A 9 10.56 -20.53 -3.03
C LYS A 9 9.56 -19.44 -2.65
N ARG A 10 8.29 -19.82 -2.49
CA ARG A 10 7.24 -18.91 -2.04
C ARG A 10 7.22 -18.83 -0.52
N GLU A 11 7.43 -17.64 0.01
CA GLU A 11 7.27 -17.36 1.44
C GLU A 11 5.84 -16.91 1.74
N LYS A 12 5.28 -17.37 2.85
CA LYS A 12 3.95 -16.93 3.29
C LYS A 12 4.06 -15.54 3.90
N ILE A 13 3.14 -14.67 3.49
CA ILE A 13 2.99 -13.32 4.04
C ILE A 13 1.53 -13.08 4.41
N LYS A 14 1.32 -12.41 5.54
CA LYS A 14 0.01 -11.92 5.96
C LYS A 14 0.03 -10.40 5.83
N PHE A 15 -0.79 -9.88 4.94
CA PHE A 15 -1.01 -8.43 4.81
C PHE A 15 -1.99 -7.96 5.87
N GLU A 16 -1.79 -6.74 6.35
CA GLU A 16 -2.77 -6.05 7.17
C GLU A 16 -3.80 -5.42 6.25
N ASP A 17 -5.08 -5.51 6.58
CA ASP A 17 -6.16 -4.99 5.75
C ASP A 17 -7.05 -4.04 6.56
N TRP A 18 -8.15 -3.61 5.94
CA TRP A 18 -9.16 -2.78 6.58
C TRP A 18 -9.73 -3.38 7.89
N LYS A 19 -9.68 -4.70 8.10
CA LYS A 19 -10.17 -5.32 9.33
C LYS A 19 -9.28 -4.98 10.52
N ILE A 20 -7.99 -4.75 10.28
CA ILE A 20 -7.06 -4.26 11.31
C ILE A 20 -7.37 -2.79 11.61
N VAL A 21 -7.62 -1.98 10.58
CA VAL A 21 -7.99 -0.56 10.76
C VAL A 21 -9.25 -0.42 11.62
N ILE A 22 -10.27 -1.26 11.40
CA ILE A 22 -11.52 -1.25 12.19
C ILE A 22 -11.27 -1.42 13.69
N GLN A 23 -10.26 -2.19 14.10
CA GLN A 23 -9.97 -2.41 15.52
C GLN A 23 -9.47 -1.14 16.24
N TYR A 24 -8.95 -0.18 15.47
CA TYR A 24 -8.43 1.08 15.98
C TYR A 24 -9.39 2.25 15.79
N PHE A 25 -10.30 2.13 14.82
CA PHE A 25 -11.15 3.21 14.34
C PHE A 25 -12.23 3.58 15.36
N ASP A 26 -12.30 4.87 15.70
CA ASP A 26 -13.24 5.42 16.66
C ASP A 26 -13.82 6.75 16.17
N LYS A 27 -14.89 7.20 16.82
CA LYS A 27 -15.55 8.47 16.53
C LYS A 27 -14.61 9.64 16.83
N ASN A 28 -14.71 10.69 16.01
CA ASN A 28 -13.93 11.93 16.13
C ASN A 28 -12.40 11.76 16.08
N MET A 29 -11.90 10.68 15.47
CA MET A 29 -10.47 10.53 15.21
C MET A 29 -10.02 11.36 14.01
N TYR A 30 -8.77 11.77 14.03
CA TYR A 30 -8.06 12.33 12.90
C TYR A 30 -7.28 11.24 12.18
N LEU A 31 -7.29 11.30 10.87
CA LEU A 31 -6.81 10.27 9.95
C LEU A 31 -5.73 10.86 9.04
N PHE A 32 -4.78 10.03 8.65
CA PHE A 32 -3.82 10.33 7.59
C PHE A 32 -3.56 9.07 6.75
N LYS A 33 -3.13 9.24 5.51
CA LYS A 33 -2.66 8.13 4.67
C LYS A 33 -1.42 8.50 3.90
N PHE A 34 -0.68 7.50 3.48
CA PHE A 34 0.45 7.66 2.58
C PHE A 34 0.48 6.53 1.56
N ASP A 35 0.97 6.85 0.38
CA ASP A 35 1.15 5.92 -0.75
C ASP A 35 2.61 6.02 -1.19
N LEU A 36 3.29 4.88 -1.37
CA LEU A 36 4.67 4.85 -1.84
C LEU A 36 4.71 4.76 -3.37
N LYS A 37 5.49 5.61 -4.04
CA LYS A 37 5.65 5.54 -5.50
C LYS A 37 6.32 4.24 -5.89
N SER A 38 5.93 3.63 -7.02
CA SER A 38 6.72 2.55 -7.65
C SER A 38 7.18 1.45 -6.68
N GLY A 39 6.32 1.05 -5.73
CA GLY A 39 6.63 0.26 -4.53
C GLY A 39 7.91 -0.59 -4.58
N TYR A 40 7.88 -1.70 -5.32
CA TYR A 40 8.98 -2.67 -5.36
C TYR A 40 10.30 -2.11 -5.90
N PHE A 41 10.28 -1.11 -6.78
CA PHE A 41 11.49 -0.56 -7.39
C PHE A 41 12.42 0.18 -6.43
N HIS A 42 12.01 0.38 -5.17
CA HIS A 42 12.89 0.90 -4.12
C HIS A 42 13.87 -0.13 -3.56
N ILE A 43 13.68 -1.41 -3.85
CA ILE A 43 14.49 -2.48 -3.26
C ILE A 43 15.50 -2.99 -4.27
N ASP A 44 16.78 -2.73 -4.02
CA ASP A 44 17.86 -3.25 -4.84
C ASP A 44 17.95 -4.77 -4.79
N ILE A 45 18.33 -5.35 -5.92
CA ILE A 45 18.61 -6.79 -6.05
C ILE A 45 20.11 -6.98 -6.06
N CYS A 46 20.58 -7.94 -5.27
CA CYS A 46 22.00 -8.28 -5.25
C CYS A 46 22.49 -8.66 -6.66
N LEU A 47 23.68 -8.18 -7.02
CA LEU A 47 24.23 -8.31 -8.38
C LEU A 47 24.22 -9.74 -8.90
N GLN A 48 24.46 -10.73 -8.03
CA GLN A 48 24.49 -12.14 -8.37
C GLN A 48 23.11 -12.70 -8.77
N GLN A 49 22.02 -12.08 -8.34
CA GLN A 49 20.66 -12.52 -8.65
C GLN A 49 20.04 -11.78 -9.84
N GLN A 50 20.59 -10.65 -10.27
CA GLN A 50 20.06 -9.84 -11.38
C GLN A 50 20.01 -10.64 -12.69
N THR A 51 20.96 -11.56 -12.91
CA THR A 51 20.98 -12.41 -14.10
C THR A 51 19.74 -13.28 -14.27
N PHE A 52 19.01 -13.60 -13.19
CA PHE A 52 17.78 -14.39 -13.26
C PHE A 52 16.56 -13.53 -13.61
N LEU A 53 16.71 -12.21 -13.59
CA LEU A 53 15.68 -11.23 -13.87
C LEU A 53 15.93 -10.53 -15.21
N GLY A 54 16.57 -11.25 -16.12
CA GLY A 54 16.81 -10.81 -17.48
C GLY A 54 15.54 -10.81 -18.33
N PHE A 55 15.46 -9.87 -19.26
CA PHE A 55 14.48 -9.83 -20.34
C PHE A 55 15.13 -9.32 -21.62
N GLN A 56 14.52 -9.64 -22.76
CA GLN A 56 14.97 -9.19 -24.07
C GLN A 56 13.97 -8.17 -24.62
N TRP A 57 14.49 -7.07 -25.17
CA TRP A 57 13.73 -6.05 -25.88
C TRP A 57 14.50 -5.64 -27.14
N GLU A 58 13.84 -5.71 -28.30
CA GLU A 58 14.43 -5.32 -29.60
C GLU A 58 15.82 -5.93 -29.88
N GLY A 59 16.00 -7.21 -29.55
CA GLY A 59 17.27 -7.89 -29.77
C GLY A 59 18.34 -7.64 -28.70
N GLN A 60 18.09 -6.74 -27.75
CA GLN A 60 19.00 -6.42 -26.65
C GLN A 60 18.55 -7.06 -25.34
N PHE A 61 19.52 -7.51 -24.53
CA PHE A 61 19.25 -8.12 -23.23
C PHE A 61 19.45 -7.09 -22.11
N TYR A 62 18.48 -7.05 -21.20
CA TYR A 62 18.45 -6.19 -20.03
C TYR A 62 18.22 -7.03 -18.78
N CYS A 63 18.68 -6.58 -17.63
CA CYS A 63 18.40 -7.19 -16.34
C CYS A 63 17.84 -6.14 -15.38
N TYR A 64 16.86 -6.52 -14.58
CA TYR A 64 16.40 -5.66 -13.49
C TYR A 64 17.46 -5.57 -12.40
N THR A 65 17.78 -4.34 -12.00
CA THR A 65 18.66 -4.04 -10.86
C THR A 65 17.91 -3.88 -9.55
N VAL A 66 16.60 -3.62 -9.64
CA VAL A 66 15.66 -3.44 -8.53
C VAL A 66 14.54 -4.47 -8.59
N LEU A 67 13.85 -4.70 -7.48
CA LEU A 67 12.82 -5.72 -7.33
C LEU A 67 11.70 -5.56 -8.38
N ALA A 68 11.74 -6.43 -9.39
CA ALA A 68 10.84 -6.36 -10.53
C ALA A 68 9.41 -6.77 -10.19
N PHE A 69 8.43 -6.17 -10.87
CA PHE A 69 7.06 -6.65 -10.82
C PHE A 69 6.93 -8.07 -11.37
N GLY A 70 6.00 -8.83 -10.79
CA GLY A 70 5.72 -10.19 -11.21
C GLY A 70 6.64 -11.27 -10.62
N VAL A 71 7.64 -10.91 -9.81
CA VAL A 71 8.39 -11.89 -9.00
C VAL A 71 7.52 -12.32 -7.81
N THR A 72 7.35 -13.63 -7.59
CA THR A 72 6.49 -14.16 -6.51
C THR A 72 6.91 -13.74 -5.11
N THR A 73 8.20 -13.52 -4.86
CA THR A 73 8.73 -13.07 -3.57
C THR A 73 8.69 -11.55 -3.38
N GLY A 74 8.34 -10.79 -4.42
CA GLY A 74 8.35 -9.33 -4.38
C GLY A 74 7.55 -8.73 -3.21
N PRO A 75 6.25 -9.08 -3.06
CA PRO A 75 5.44 -8.61 -1.95
C PRO A 75 6.04 -8.97 -0.57
N TYR A 76 6.59 -10.18 -0.44
CA TYR A 76 7.20 -10.63 0.81
C TYR A 76 8.42 -9.78 1.19
N ILE A 77 9.35 -9.60 0.26
CA ILE A 77 10.57 -8.81 0.47
C ILE A 77 10.21 -7.38 0.84
N PHE A 78 9.32 -6.76 0.05
CA PHE A 78 8.92 -5.37 0.26
C PHE A 78 8.31 -5.13 1.65
N THR A 79 7.37 -5.98 2.07
CA THR A 79 6.79 -5.86 3.41
C THR A 79 7.81 -6.13 4.52
N LYS A 80 8.77 -7.03 4.30
CA LYS A 80 9.86 -7.25 5.28
C LYS A 80 10.75 -6.02 5.44
N CYS A 81 11.04 -5.30 4.35
CA CYS A 81 11.80 -4.05 4.39
C CYS A 81 11.06 -2.93 5.12
N LEU A 82 9.73 -2.84 5.01
CA LEU A 82 8.93 -1.82 5.71
C LEU A 82 8.65 -2.16 7.18
N ARG A 83 8.77 -3.44 7.57
CA ARG A 83 8.42 -3.91 8.93
C ARG A 83 9.16 -3.19 10.07
N PRO A 84 10.47 -2.87 9.97
CA PRO A 84 11.17 -2.12 11.01
C PRO A 84 10.60 -0.72 11.22
N LEU A 85 10.22 -0.02 10.14
CA LEU A 85 9.59 1.30 10.22
C LEU A 85 8.22 1.21 10.89
N VAL A 86 7.37 0.27 10.46
CA VAL A 86 6.06 0.03 11.06
C VAL A 86 6.18 -0.31 12.54
N LYS A 87 7.17 -1.13 12.91
CA LYS A 87 7.45 -1.46 14.31
C LYS A 87 7.82 -0.20 15.11
N CYS A 88 8.75 0.60 14.61
CA CYS A 88 9.16 1.86 15.23
C CYS A 88 7.97 2.80 15.47
N TRP A 89 7.12 3.01 14.45
CA TRP A 89 5.94 3.87 14.57
C TRP A 89 4.97 3.38 15.64
N ARG A 90 4.72 2.07 15.70
CA ARG A 90 3.82 1.48 16.69
C ARG A 90 4.38 1.55 18.11
N GLU A 91 5.69 1.34 18.27
CA GLU A 91 6.38 1.51 19.55
C GLU A 91 6.33 2.97 20.04
N SER A 92 6.30 3.93 19.10
CA SER A 92 6.04 5.36 19.37
C SER A 92 4.56 5.70 19.59
N GLY A 93 3.67 4.71 19.72
CA GLY A 93 2.25 4.91 20.01
C GLY A 93 1.38 5.28 18.81
N ILE A 94 1.90 5.21 17.58
CA ILE A 94 1.16 5.55 16.38
C ILE A 94 0.31 4.36 15.95
N LYS A 95 -1.01 4.56 15.89
CA LYS A 95 -1.95 3.58 15.32
C LYS A 95 -1.86 3.61 13.80
N VAL A 96 -0.90 2.86 13.25
CA VAL A 96 -0.64 2.76 11.81
C VAL A 96 -0.86 1.33 11.31
N VAL A 97 -1.45 1.22 10.12
CA VAL A 97 -1.69 -0.02 9.37
C VAL A 97 -1.07 0.13 7.99
N LEU A 98 -0.45 -0.93 7.48
CA LEU A 98 0.20 -0.92 6.18
C LEU A 98 -0.27 -2.10 5.32
N TYR A 99 -0.91 -1.79 4.19
CA TYR A 99 -1.24 -2.74 3.14
C TYR A 99 -0.29 -2.51 1.95
N LEU A 100 0.78 -3.32 1.86
CA LEU A 100 1.83 -3.15 0.87
C LEU A 100 2.43 -1.73 0.89
N ASP A 101 2.16 -0.94 -0.15
CA ASP A 101 2.59 0.44 -0.36
C ASP A 101 1.60 1.50 0.14
N ASP A 102 0.40 1.09 0.55
CA ASP A 102 -0.66 1.97 1.05
C ASP A 102 -0.75 1.89 2.58
N GLY A 103 -0.47 3.02 3.24
CA GLY A 103 -0.45 3.17 4.68
C GLY A 103 -1.57 4.05 5.21
N PHE A 104 -2.14 3.67 6.35
CA PHE A 104 -3.22 4.38 7.03
C PHE A 104 -2.87 4.58 8.50
N GLY A 105 -3.03 5.79 9.00
CA GLY A 105 -2.81 6.08 10.41
C GLY A 105 -3.90 6.97 10.99
N MET A 106 -4.01 6.94 12.32
CA MET A 106 -5.03 7.70 13.02
C MET A 106 -4.61 8.09 14.44
N SER A 107 -5.17 9.19 14.93
CA SER A 107 -4.98 9.70 16.28
C SER A 107 -6.22 10.43 16.79
N PRO A 108 -6.46 10.50 18.11
CA PRO A 108 -7.65 11.16 18.68
C PRO A 108 -7.59 12.70 18.62
N ASP A 109 -6.39 13.27 18.48
CA ASP A 109 -6.15 14.71 18.49
C ASP A 109 -5.49 15.16 17.18
N GLU A 110 -5.87 16.34 16.67
CA GLU A 110 -5.40 16.87 15.38
C GLU A 110 -3.91 17.16 15.39
N ASN A 111 -3.41 17.83 16.44
CA ASN A 111 -2.01 18.22 16.55
C ASN A 111 -1.12 16.98 16.66
N THR A 112 -1.54 16.03 17.49
CA THR A 112 -0.88 14.72 17.66
C THR A 112 -0.87 13.97 16.33
N CYS A 113 -1.99 13.94 15.60
CA CYS A 113 -2.06 13.30 14.29
C CYS A 113 -1.10 13.97 13.28
N ASN A 114 -0.97 15.29 13.32
CA ASN A 114 -0.07 16.04 12.45
C ASN A 114 1.41 15.77 12.76
N GLU A 115 1.77 15.71 14.04
CA GLU A 115 3.13 15.35 14.48
C GLU A 115 3.48 13.92 14.08
N GLN A 116 2.56 12.97 14.32
CA GLN A 116 2.76 11.57 13.97
C GLN A 116 2.84 11.34 12.46
N SER A 117 1.97 11.98 11.68
CA SER A 117 2.00 11.87 10.22
C SER A 117 3.30 12.47 9.65
N SER A 118 3.78 13.58 10.23
CA SER A 118 5.07 14.19 9.87
C SER A 118 6.25 13.28 10.22
N PHE A 119 6.21 12.62 11.39
CA PHE A 119 7.21 11.64 11.79
C PHE A 119 7.24 10.42 10.86
N VAL A 120 6.08 9.89 10.47
CA VAL A 120 5.97 8.80 9.49
C VAL A 120 6.53 9.25 8.14
N LYS A 121 6.16 10.45 7.67
CA LYS A 121 6.68 11.01 6.42
C LYS A 121 8.20 11.11 6.41
N ARG A 122 8.78 11.69 7.48
CA ARG A 122 10.24 11.81 7.62
C ARG A 122 10.90 10.44 7.66
N SER A 123 10.37 9.51 8.46
CA SER A 123 10.90 8.15 8.59
C SER A 123 10.97 7.42 7.24
N LEU A 124 9.96 7.60 6.39
CA LEU A 124 9.92 7.01 5.04
C LEU A 124 11.00 7.60 4.14
N VAL A 125 11.14 8.94 4.13
CA VAL A 125 12.15 9.64 3.32
C VAL A 125 13.57 9.29 3.79
N ASP A 126 13.81 9.28 5.09
CA ASP A 126 15.12 8.93 5.68
C ASP A 126 15.51 7.48 5.36
N ALA A 127 14.52 6.59 5.22
CA ALA A 127 14.72 5.21 4.78
C ALA A 127 14.87 5.05 3.25
N GLY A 128 14.81 6.14 2.49
CA GLY A 128 14.99 6.14 1.03
C GLY A 128 13.72 5.83 0.21
N PHE A 129 12.54 5.76 0.83
CA PHE A 129 11.29 5.56 0.09
C PHE A 129 10.78 6.86 -0.52
N LEU A 130 10.30 6.77 -1.76
CA LEU A 130 9.62 7.87 -2.43
C LEU A 130 8.14 7.85 -2.14
N ILE A 131 7.63 8.98 -1.66
CA ILE A 131 6.22 9.15 -1.32
C ILE A 131 5.48 9.71 -2.53
N ASN A 132 4.27 9.21 -2.73
CA ASN A 132 3.34 9.73 -3.71
C ASN A 132 2.53 10.86 -3.09
N GLU A 133 3.04 12.09 -3.19
CA GLU A 133 2.42 13.27 -2.58
C GLU A 133 0.99 13.53 -3.06
N GLU A 134 0.65 13.16 -4.30
CA GLU A 134 -0.71 13.35 -4.86
C GLU A 134 -1.73 12.40 -4.24
N LYS A 135 -1.32 11.16 -3.94
CA LYS A 135 -2.20 10.15 -3.34
C LYS A 135 -2.14 10.13 -1.82
N SER A 136 -1.13 10.77 -1.23
CA SER A 136 -0.93 10.84 0.21
C SER A 136 -1.70 12.00 0.82
N VAL A 137 -2.10 11.84 2.07
CA VAL A 137 -2.77 12.88 2.87
C VAL A 137 -2.13 12.87 4.26
N PHE A 138 -1.11 13.70 4.46
CA PHE A 138 -0.44 13.83 5.75
C PHE A 138 -1.08 14.87 6.66
N LYS A 139 -1.72 15.89 6.09
CA LYS A 139 -2.52 16.83 6.87
C LYS A 139 -3.70 16.05 7.47
N PRO A 140 -3.91 16.09 8.80
CA PRO A 140 -4.99 15.34 9.43
C PRO A 140 -6.37 15.69 8.86
N VAL A 141 -7.20 14.67 8.67
CA VAL A 141 -8.59 14.80 8.19
C VAL A 141 -9.51 13.87 8.96
N THR A 142 -10.82 14.16 9.01
CA THR A 142 -11.81 13.27 9.64
C THR A 142 -12.54 12.37 8.64
N GLU A 143 -12.30 12.57 7.34
CA GLU A 143 -12.82 11.71 6.28
C GLU A 143 -11.70 11.38 5.28
N LEU A 144 -11.52 10.10 4.94
CA LEU A 144 -10.44 9.65 4.06
C LEU A 144 -10.81 8.37 3.30
N GLU A 145 -10.46 8.29 2.01
CA GLU A 145 -10.54 7.04 1.24
C GLU A 145 -9.26 6.21 1.43
N TRP A 146 -9.39 4.94 1.83
CA TRP A 146 -8.30 3.98 1.94
C TRP A 146 -8.76 2.57 1.55
N LEU A 147 -7.99 1.86 0.71
CA LEU A 147 -8.36 0.58 0.08
C LEU A 147 -9.77 0.56 -0.55
N GLY A 148 -10.21 1.71 -1.09
CA GLY A 148 -11.53 1.91 -1.71
C GLY A 148 -12.71 1.85 -0.75
N ILE A 149 -12.45 2.14 0.53
CA ILE A 149 -13.45 2.40 1.57
C ILE A 149 -13.26 3.85 2.01
N VAL A 150 -14.36 4.59 2.17
CA VAL A 150 -14.37 5.92 2.77
C VAL A 150 -14.56 5.75 4.27
N TRP A 151 -13.61 6.29 5.03
CA TRP A 151 -13.56 6.27 6.49
C TRP A 151 -13.94 7.65 7.00
N ASN A 152 -15.15 7.81 7.53
CA ASN A 152 -15.60 9.08 8.12
C ASN A 152 -15.73 8.91 9.64
N SER A 153 -14.76 9.44 10.38
CA SER A 153 -14.73 9.34 11.84
C SER A 153 -15.71 10.30 12.53
N LYS A 154 -16.06 11.41 11.88
CA LYS A 154 -16.97 12.42 12.43
C LYS A 154 -18.41 11.90 12.51
N GLU A 155 -18.88 11.34 11.40
CA GLU A 155 -20.19 10.68 11.28
C GLU A 155 -20.14 9.22 11.77
N TYR A 156 -18.95 8.72 12.12
CA TYR A 156 -18.69 7.33 12.51
C TYR A 156 -19.26 6.31 11.52
N LYS A 157 -18.92 6.51 10.24
CA LYS A 157 -19.48 5.79 9.11
C LYS A 157 -18.39 5.29 8.17
N LEU A 158 -18.59 4.07 7.69
CA LEU A 158 -17.83 3.49 6.58
C LEU A 158 -18.74 3.37 5.36
N SER A 159 -18.23 3.72 4.18
CA SER A 159 -18.94 3.53 2.92
C SER A 159 -18.00 3.07 1.80
N ILE A 160 -18.56 2.37 0.83
CA ILE A 160 -17.83 2.05 -0.41
C ILE A 160 -17.76 3.31 -1.27
N THR A 161 -16.65 3.47 -1.99
CA THR A 161 -16.46 4.62 -2.87
C THR A 161 -17.43 4.57 -4.05
N GLN A 162 -17.93 5.74 -4.46
CA GLN A 162 -18.86 5.83 -5.60
C GLN A 162 -18.25 5.27 -6.89
N ARG A 163 -16.92 5.40 -7.05
CA ARG A 163 -16.18 4.76 -8.14
C ARG A 163 -16.40 3.25 -8.18
N ARG A 164 -16.20 2.55 -7.05
CA ARG A 164 -16.40 1.09 -6.98
C ARG A 164 -17.85 0.69 -7.21
N VAL A 165 -18.80 1.50 -6.73
CA VAL A 165 -20.23 1.28 -7.00
C VAL A 165 -20.51 1.40 -8.50
N GLY A 166 -19.98 2.44 -9.15
CA GLY A 166 -20.08 2.62 -10.59
C GLY A 166 -19.47 1.46 -11.37
N ASP A 167 -18.23 1.06 -11.04
CA ASP A 167 -17.53 -0.07 -11.68
C ASP A 167 -18.35 -1.37 -11.59
N LEU A 168 -18.99 -1.62 -10.43
CA LEU A 168 -19.87 -2.76 -10.22
C LEU A 168 -21.11 -2.67 -11.10
N ILE A 169 -21.80 -1.53 -11.12
CA ILE A 169 -23.01 -1.33 -11.94
C ILE A 169 -22.68 -1.52 -13.43
N SER A 170 -21.57 -0.93 -13.91
CA SER A 170 -21.10 -1.10 -15.28
C SER A 170 -20.83 -2.57 -15.61
N SER A 171 -20.19 -3.31 -14.70
CA SER A 171 -19.92 -4.74 -14.88
C SER A 171 -21.22 -5.56 -14.94
N LEU A 172 -22.20 -5.24 -14.09
CA LEU A 172 -23.51 -5.91 -14.10
C LEU A 172 -24.27 -5.65 -15.41
N ASN A 173 -24.23 -4.44 -15.95
CA ASN A 173 -24.88 -4.11 -17.21
C ASN A 173 -24.28 -4.88 -18.39
N VAL A 174 -22.96 -5.06 -18.42
CA VAL A 174 -22.27 -5.88 -19.45
C VAL A 174 -22.73 -7.33 -19.35
N ILE A 175 -22.82 -7.88 -18.14
CA ILE A 175 -23.28 -9.25 -17.93
C ILE A 175 -24.73 -9.40 -18.39
N LEU A 176 -25.62 -8.50 -17.98
CA LEU A 176 -27.04 -8.53 -18.37
C LEU A 176 -27.22 -8.43 -19.89
N ALA A 177 -26.44 -7.58 -20.56
CA ALA A 177 -26.49 -7.45 -22.02
C ALA A 177 -26.10 -8.77 -22.72
N ASN A 178 -25.09 -9.47 -22.22
CA ASN A 178 -24.64 -10.75 -22.78
C ASN A 178 -25.59 -11.93 -22.48
N PHE A 179 -26.48 -11.81 -21.48
CA PHE A 179 -27.50 -12.83 -21.17
C PHE A 179 -28.79 -12.65 -21.96
N LEU A 180 -29.02 -11.46 -22.55
CA LEU A 180 -30.22 -11.14 -23.32
C LEU A 180 -30.01 -11.26 -24.84
N THR A 181 -28.81 -11.63 -25.26
CA THR A 181 -28.41 -12.02 -26.63
C THR A 181 -28.18 -13.52 -26.69
#